data_AF-A0A354ZAT1-F1
#
_entry.id   AF-A0A354ZAT1-F1
#
_cell.length_a   1.000
_cell.length_b   1.000
_cell.length_c   1.000
_cell.angle_alpha   90.00
_cell.angle_beta   90.00
_cell.angle_gamma   90.00
#
_symmetry.space_group_name_H-M   'P 1'
#
loop_
_entity.id
_entity.type
_entity.pdbx_description
1 polymer ?
#
loop_
_entity_poly.entity_id
_entity_poly.type
_entity_poly.pdbx_seq_one_letter_code
_entity_poly.pdbx_strand_id
1 'polypeptide(L)'
;MLESDLELSFRTRRPAYVVDPMLALASPHGAQLTSRLSSVADLWVTRTFWQVIDASEYYRSDPLALWPEEVREGMPESAAEDFRQALALWEEVRQRTDLSHCRLNWVSDSLTESAFPDGTAPDLLERYERLHQGLTGRCDPRDEATGSAWFFGAIDTLSLTAALGRARALTLAPEVPGACFGLACERVGFAIEVPPMSAAAITAIERRRTRELLVSAGCAPLLWSGLRLAVVHPVLSGDVLLKTEAREGEFVGCFTDGDGFDPFDPDERGAPVVDPWKSARGFCHGI
;
A
#
# COMPACT_ATOMS: atom_id res chain seq x y z
N MET A 1 35.99 -14.03 -35.88
CA MET A 1 34.96 -14.61 -35.01
C MET A 1 34.92 -13.75 -33.76
N LEU A 2 33.88 -12.92 -33.61
CA LEU A 2 33.64 -12.21 -32.35
C LEU A 2 32.83 -13.18 -31.49
N GLU A 3 33.48 -13.76 -30.48
CA GLU A 3 32.76 -14.51 -29.45
C GLU A 3 31.97 -13.49 -28.62
N SER A 4 30.65 -13.57 -28.73
CA SER A 4 29.74 -12.75 -27.93
C SER A 4 29.75 -13.27 -26.50
N ASP A 5 30.38 -12.54 -25.59
CA ASP A 5 30.25 -12.79 -24.15
C ASP A 5 28.79 -12.60 -23.74
N LEU A 6 28.20 -13.68 -23.22
CA LEU A 6 26.78 -13.74 -22.87
C LEU A 6 26.66 -13.50 -21.36
N GLU A 7 26.36 -12.26 -20.97
CA GLU A 7 26.10 -11.91 -19.57
C GLU A 7 24.66 -12.30 -19.18
N LEU A 8 24.53 -13.30 -18.30
CA LEU A 8 23.27 -13.69 -17.67
C LEU A 8 23.16 -13.03 -16.29
N SER A 9 22.30 -12.01 -16.16
CA SER A 9 21.96 -11.44 -14.86
C SER A 9 20.70 -12.09 -14.29
N PHE A 10 20.82 -12.79 -13.16
CA PHE A 10 19.66 -13.27 -12.40
C PHE A 10 19.19 -12.18 -11.45
N ARG A 11 18.05 -11.54 -11.75
CA ARG A 11 17.40 -10.59 -10.83
C ARG A 11 16.44 -11.35 -9.92
N THR A 12 16.77 -11.42 -8.63
CA THR A 12 15.84 -11.94 -7.62
C THR A 12 14.66 -10.96 -7.50
N ARG A 13 13.43 -11.46 -7.59
CA ARG A 13 12.23 -10.63 -7.44
C ARG A 13 12.17 -10.07 -6.02
N ARG A 14 12.10 -8.75 -5.91
CA ARG A 14 11.96 -8.05 -4.62
C ARG A 14 10.55 -8.25 -4.08
N PRO A 15 10.38 -8.38 -2.76
CA PRO A 15 9.04 -8.40 -2.17
C PRO A 15 8.41 -7.01 -2.30
N ALA A 16 7.12 -6.96 -2.65
CA ALA A 16 6.37 -5.72 -2.73
C ALA A 16 5.66 -5.44 -1.39
N TYR A 17 5.80 -4.20 -0.90
CA TYR A 17 5.07 -3.72 0.28
C TYR A 17 4.37 -2.41 -0.04
N VAL A 18 3.10 -2.30 0.33
CA VAL A 18 2.37 -1.03 0.37
C VAL A 18 2.50 -0.46 1.77
N VAL A 19 3.08 0.71 1.90
CA VAL A 19 3.32 1.36 3.19
C VAL A 19 2.10 2.20 3.53
N ASP A 20 1.46 1.88 4.65
CA ASP A 20 0.39 2.69 5.22
C ASP A 20 0.88 4.13 5.48
N PRO A 21 0.18 5.17 5.00
CA PRO A 21 0.51 6.56 5.29
C PRO A 21 0.72 6.86 6.77
N MET A 22 -0.03 6.21 7.66
CA MET A 22 0.13 6.44 9.10
C MET A 22 1.45 5.88 9.63
N LEU A 23 1.92 4.78 9.07
CA LEU A 23 3.27 4.29 9.35
C LEU A 23 4.34 5.23 8.77
N ALA A 24 4.14 5.70 7.54
CA ALA A 24 5.15 6.51 6.85
C ALA A 24 5.25 7.94 7.42
N LEU A 25 4.13 8.57 7.71
CA LEU A 25 4.01 10.00 8.03
C LEU A 25 3.81 10.24 9.53
N ALA A 26 3.10 9.37 10.24
CA ALA A 26 2.79 9.59 11.65
C ALA A 26 3.71 8.86 12.64
N SER A 27 4.53 7.93 12.16
CA SER A 27 5.61 7.39 12.98
C SER A 27 6.84 8.28 12.90
N PRO A 28 7.51 8.60 14.03
CA PRO A 28 8.82 9.26 14.02
C PRO A 28 9.90 8.43 13.31
N HIS A 29 9.64 7.14 13.07
CA HIS A 29 10.54 6.23 12.35
C HIS A 29 10.17 6.04 10.87
N GLY A 30 9.05 6.60 10.41
CA GLY A 30 8.46 6.29 9.10
C GLY A 30 9.39 6.61 7.92
N ALA A 31 9.92 7.83 7.86
CA ALA A 31 10.85 8.23 6.80
C ALA A 31 12.12 7.34 6.74
N GLN A 32 12.71 7.05 7.90
CA GLN A 32 13.91 6.21 7.99
C GLN A 32 13.62 4.76 7.61
N LEU A 33 12.49 4.21 8.07
CA LEU A 33 12.05 2.86 7.72
C LEU A 33 11.88 2.73 6.21
N THR A 34 11.11 3.64 5.60
CA THR A 34 10.80 3.62 4.18
C THR A 34 12.05 3.79 3.32
N SER A 35 12.92 4.75 3.67
CA SER A 35 14.20 4.96 2.98
C SER A 35 15.12 3.73 3.03
N ARG A 36 15.22 3.08 4.19
CA ARG A 36 16.07 1.88 4.34
C ARG A 36 15.49 0.67 3.61
N LEU A 37 14.18 0.46 3.74
CA LEU A 37 13.52 -0.73 3.21
C LEU A 37 13.44 -0.72 1.67
N SER A 38 13.37 0.44 1.03
CA SER A 38 13.35 0.54 -0.45
C SER A 38 14.64 0.08 -1.14
N SER A 39 15.74 -0.04 -0.39
CA SER A 39 16.96 -0.64 -0.90
C SER A 39 16.83 -2.14 -1.21
N VAL A 40 15.92 -2.84 -0.51
CA VAL A 40 15.76 -4.31 -0.57
C VAL A 40 14.35 -4.78 -0.98
N ALA A 41 13.37 -3.89 -1.03
CA ALA A 41 11.98 -4.17 -1.36
C ALA A 41 11.43 -3.19 -2.39
N ASP A 42 10.36 -3.59 -3.10
CA ASP A 42 9.60 -2.69 -3.94
C ASP A 42 8.53 -2.02 -3.08
N LEU A 43 8.78 -0.75 -2.70
CA LEU A 43 7.87 -0.01 -1.84
C LEU A 43 6.85 0.76 -2.67
N TRP A 44 5.60 0.67 -2.24
CA TRP A 44 4.48 1.41 -2.77
C TRP A 44 3.96 2.36 -1.70
N VAL A 45 3.77 3.62 -2.06
CA VAL A 45 3.06 4.61 -1.25
C VAL A 45 1.73 4.93 -1.90
N THR A 46 0.76 5.37 -1.10
CA THR A 46 -0.60 5.63 -1.57
C THR A 46 -0.77 7.06 -2.09
N ARG A 47 -1.90 7.32 -2.76
CA ARG A 47 -2.32 8.68 -3.14
C ARG A 47 -2.42 9.58 -1.91
N THR A 48 -3.03 9.09 -0.84
CA THR A 48 -3.15 9.83 0.43
C THR A 48 -1.79 10.27 0.98
N PHE A 49 -0.74 9.46 0.86
CA PHE A 49 0.60 9.85 1.31
C PHE A 49 1.06 11.15 0.63
N TRP A 50 0.90 11.24 -0.70
CA TRP A 50 1.28 12.44 -1.45
C TRP A 50 0.39 13.62 -1.13
N GLN A 51 -0.92 13.42 -1.01
CA GLN A 51 -1.86 14.49 -0.65
C GLN A 51 -1.49 15.13 0.70
N VAL A 52 -1.07 14.34 1.69
CA VAL A 52 -0.62 14.88 2.99
C VAL A 52 0.70 15.64 2.86
N ILE A 53 1.65 15.13 2.08
CA ILE A 53 2.94 15.80 1.82
C ILE A 53 2.76 17.10 1.03
N ASP A 54 1.85 17.14 0.06
CA ASP A 54 1.54 18.35 -0.71
C ASP A 54 0.77 19.39 0.11
N ALA A 55 -0.04 18.94 1.08
CA ALA A 55 -0.74 19.79 2.04
C ALA A 55 0.02 19.94 3.37
N SER A 56 1.35 19.82 3.38
CA SER A 56 2.13 19.77 4.61
C SER A 56 1.99 21.02 5.50
N GLU A 57 1.83 22.21 4.91
CA GLU A 57 1.61 23.44 5.68
C GLU A 57 0.34 23.37 6.53
N TYR A 58 -0.75 22.86 5.96
CA TYR A 58 -2.01 22.64 6.68
C TYR A 58 -1.79 21.68 7.85
N TYR A 59 -1.20 20.51 7.58
CA TYR A 59 -0.97 19.47 8.59
C TYR A 59 0.11 19.83 9.63
N ARG A 60 1.04 20.74 9.35
CA ARG A 60 1.94 21.29 10.38
C ARG A 60 1.20 22.22 11.35
N SER A 61 0.23 22.98 10.84
CA SER A 61 -0.58 23.91 11.64
C SER A 61 -1.58 23.20 12.54
N ASP A 62 -2.21 22.12 12.03
CA ASP A 62 -3.13 21.26 12.77
C ASP A 62 -2.76 19.78 12.55
N PRO A 63 -1.77 19.25 13.29
CA PRO A 63 -1.30 17.89 13.11
C PRO A 63 -2.33 16.83 13.47
N LEU A 64 -3.27 17.15 14.36
CA LEU A 64 -4.30 16.21 14.81
C LEU A 64 -5.44 16.07 13.81
N ALA A 65 -5.55 16.97 12.82
CA ALA A 65 -6.52 16.87 11.73
C ALA A 65 -6.39 15.58 10.91
N LEU A 66 -5.21 14.94 10.92
CA LEU A 66 -5.00 13.68 10.24
C LEU A 66 -5.82 12.54 10.85
N TRP A 67 -6.10 12.57 12.16
CA TRP A 67 -6.80 11.52 12.90
C TRP A 67 -8.27 11.86 13.17
N PRO A 68 -9.15 10.86 13.34
CA PRO A 68 -10.52 11.10 13.82
C PRO A 68 -10.49 11.38 15.32
N GLU A 69 -11.51 12.05 15.84
CA GLU A 69 -11.59 12.43 17.26
C GLU A 69 -11.42 11.22 18.20
N GLU A 70 -12.05 10.08 17.87
CA GLU A 70 -11.98 8.87 18.71
C GLU A 70 -10.56 8.32 18.91
N VAL A 71 -9.66 8.55 17.95
CA VAL A 71 -8.27 8.09 18.06
C VAL A 71 -7.42 9.14 18.76
N ARG A 72 -7.71 10.44 18.56
CA ARG A 72 -6.97 11.56 19.18
C ARG A 72 -6.94 11.46 20.70
N GLU A 73 -8.05 11.06 21.32
CA GLU A 73 -8.16 10.93 22.77
C GLU A 73 -7.15 9.93 23.38
N GLY A 74 -6.74 8.91 22.60
CA GLY A 74 -5.78 7.89 23.03
C GLY A 74 -4.33 8.18 22.65
N MET A 75 -4.05 9.30 22.00
CA MET A 75 -2.70 9.63 21.52
C MET A 75 -1.81 10.18 22.64
N PRO A 76 -0.49 9.92 22.60
CA PRO A 76 0.44 10.57 23.51
C PRO A 76 0.49 12.08 23.25
N GLU A 77 0.79 12.87 24.29
CA GLU A 77 0.94 14.33 24.17
C GLU A 77 2.01 14.74 23.14
N SER A 78 3.01 13.87 22.90
CA SER A 78 4.07 14.10 21.92
C SER A 78 3.62 13.92 20.47
N ALA A 79 2.47 13.28 20.21
CA ALA A 79 2.09 12.83 18.86
C ALA A 79 2.05 13.96 17.82
N ALA A 80 1.55 15.13 18.23
CA ALA A 80 1.51 16.30 17.37
C ALA A 80 2.91 16.75 16.94
N GLU A 81 3.88 16.72 17.86
CA GLU A 81 5.25 17.11 17.58
C GLU A 81 6.00 16.03 16.79
N ASP A 82 5.80 14.76 17.14
CA ASP A 82 6.36 13.62 16.41
C ASP A 82 5.93 13.64 14.94
N PHE A 83 4.65 13.96 14.67
CA PHE A 83 4.13 14.10 13.32
C PHE A 83 4.70 15.31 12.57
N ARG A 84 4.81 16.48 13.22
CA ARG A 84 5.48 17.65 12.60
C ARG A 84 6.92 17.34 12.21
N GLN A 85 7.64 16.64 13.09
CA GLN A 85 9.01 16.22 12.82
C GLN A 85 9.07 15.24 11.66
N ALA A 86 8.16 14.26 11.60
CA ALA A 86 8.08 13.32 10.50
C ALA A 86 7.77 14.01 9.15
N LEU A 87 6.84 14.97 9.12
CA LEU A 87 6.59 15.78 7.93
C LEU A 87 7.82 16.57 7.49
N ALA A 88 8.49 17.24 8.42
CA ALA A 88 9.71 18.00 8.12
C ALA A 88 10.81 17.12 7.51
N LEU A 89 10.97 15.88 8.01
CA LEU A 89 11.91 14.92 7.44
C LEU A 89 11.53 14.53 6.01
N TRP A 90 10.26 14.27 5.72
CA TRP A 90 9.81 13.93 4.38
C TRP A 90 9.98 15.08 3.38
N GLU A 91 9.78 16.32 3.84
CA GLU A 91 10.04 17.51 3.04
C GLU A 91 11.52 17.68 2.74
N GLU A 92 12.38 17.45 3.74
CA GLU A 92 13.82 17.45 3.52
C GLU A 92 14.20 16.39 2.48
N VAL A 93 13.64 15.18 2.59
CA VAL A 93 13.87 14.11 1.60
C VAL A 93 13.41 14.54 0.21
N ARG A 94 12.22 15.16 0.09
CA ARG A 94 11.68 15.69 -1.18
C ARG A 94 12.50 16.83 -1.78
N GLN A 95 13.15 17.65 -0.94
CA GLN A 95 13.99 18.75 -1.41
C GLN A 95 15.39 18.28 -1.83
N ARG A 96 15.96 17.31 -1.10
CA ARG A 96 17.31 16.79 -1.34
C ARG A 96 17.37 15.78 -2.47
N THR A 97 16.27 15.05 -2.64
CA THR A 97 16.11 14.02 -3.66
C THR A 97 14.77 14.33 -4.32
N ASP A 98 14.68 14.24 -5.64
CA ASP A 98 13.39 14.13 -6.35
C ASP A 98 12.64 12.83 -5.98
N LEU A 99 12.87 12.28 -4.78
CA LEU A 99 12.41 11.02 -4.22
C LEU A 99 12.86 9.79 -5.02
N SER A 100 13.60 9.96 -6.12
CA SER A 100 14.15 8.88 -6.95
C SER A 100 15.07 7.94 -6.17
N HIS A 101 15.81 8.48 -5.19
CA HIS A 101 16.69 7.69 -4.33
C HIS A 101 15.93 6.78 -3.37
N CYS A 102 14.68 7.13 -3.01
CA CYS A 102 13.84 6.31 -2.16
C CYS A 102 13.14 5.17 -2.90
N ARG A 103 13.29 5.04 -4.23
CA ARG A 103 12.70 3.97 -5.06
C ARG A 103 11.24 3.64 -4.66
N LEU A 104 10.44 4.70 -4.53
CA LEU A 104 9.02 4.59 -4.21
C LEU A 104 8.22 4.49 -5.50
N ASN A 105 7.21 3.63 -5.47
CA ASN A 105 6.23 3.47 -6.53
C ASN A 105 4.89 3.98 -6.01
N TRP A 106 4.04 4.50 -6.88
CA TRP A 106 2.71 4.98 -6.49
C TRP A 106 1.77 5.02 -7.68
N VAL A 107 0.48 4.99 -7.36
CA VAL A 107 -0.61 5.19 -8.30
C VAL A 107 -1.18 6.58 -8.06
N SER A 108 -1.15 7.44 -9.08
CA SER A 108 -1.76 8.77 -9.08
C SER A 108 -3.14 8.73 -9.75
N ASP A 109 -3.76 9.89 -9.94
CA ASP A 109 -5.01 10.07 -10.70
C ASP A 109 -4.83 9.84 -12.21
N SER A 110 -3.59 9.92 -12.70
CA SER A 110 -3.23 9.68 -14.08
C SER A 110 -2.02 8.76 -14.21
N LEU A 111 -1.95 8.01 -15.32
CA LEU A 111 -0.78 7.18 -15.64
C LEU A 111 0.51 8.02 -15.79
N THR A 112 0.40 9.26 -16.26
CA THR A 112 1.52 10.17 -16.47
C THR A 112 2.15 10.68 -15.18
N GLU A 113 1.38 10.70 -14.09
CA GLU A 113 1.84 11.13 -12.76
C GLU A 113 2.13 9.96 -11.83
N SER A 114 1.86 8.73 -12.27
CA SER A 114 2.13 7.51 -11.53
C SER A 114 3.58 7.07 -11.73
N ALA A 115 4.16 6.42 -10.73
CA ALA A 115 5.47 5.79 -10.85
C ALA A 115 5.34 4.28 -10.62
N PHE A 116 5.65 3.53 -11.65
CA PHE A 116 5.57 2.07 -11.66
C PHE A 116 6.95 1.45 -11.81
N PRO A 117 7.23 0.33 -11.13
CA PRO A 117 8.42 -0.46 -11.42
C PRO A 117 8.27 -1.18 -12.76
N ASP A 118 9.40 -1.56 -13.37
CA ASP A 118 9.42 -2.33 -14.62
C ASP A 118 8.60 -3.63 -14.48
N GLY A 119 7.81 -3.95 -15.51
CA GLY A 119 6.98 -5.15 -15.53
C GLY A 119 5.72 -5.07 -14.67
N THR A 120 5.31 -3.87 -14.26
CA THR A 120 3.98 -3.65 -13.67
C THR A 120 2.89 -3.99 -14.68
N ALA A 121 1.86 -4.71 -14.21
CA ALA A 121 0.74 -5.08 -15.05
C ALA A 121 -0.01 -3.83 -15.56
N PRO A 122 -0.37 -3.76 -16.86
CA PRO A 122 -0.94 -2.56 -17.48
C PRO A 122 -2.33 -2.20 -16.93
N ASP A 123 -3.04 -3.17 -16.35
CA ASP A 123 -4.37 -3.01 -15.76
C ASP A 123 -4.34 -2.64 -14.26
N LEU A 124 -3.15 -2.41 -13.68
CA LEU A 124 -3.01 -2.14 -12.24
C LEU A 124 -3.86 -0.95 -11.79
N LEU A 125 -3.83 0.16 -12.54
CA LEU A 125 -4.60 1.37 -12.22
C LEU A 125 -6.10 1.08 -12.21
N GLU A 126 -6.61 0.40 -13.24
CA GLU A 126 -8.03 0.04 -13.34
C GLU A 126 -8.47 -0.88 -12.18
N ARG A 127 -7.64 -1.89 -11.84
CA ARG A 127 -7.89 -2.77 -10.70
C ARG A 127 -7.91 -2.01 -9.38
N TYR A 128 -6.92 -1.14 -9.18
CA TYR A 128 -6.82 -0.29 -8.00
C TYR A 128 -8.07 0.58 -7.84
N GLU A 129 -8.47 1.29 -8.89
CA GLU A 129 -9.65 2.18 -8.85
C GLU A 129 -10.94 1.40 -8.59
N ARG A 130 -11.13 0.26 -9.26
CA ARG A 130 -12.30 -0.61 -9.01
C ARG A 130 -12.37 -1.07 -7.56
N LEU A 131 -11.24 -1.49 -7.00
CA LEU A 131 -11.16 -1.96 -5.62
C LEU A 131 -11.38 -0.81 -4.63
N HIS A 132 -10.77 0.35 -4.89
CA HIS A 132 -10.94 1.57 -4.09
C HIS A 132 -12.40 2.02 -4.08
N GLN A 133 -13.05 2.12 -5.24
CA GLN A 133 -14.48 2.44 -5.37
C GLN A 133 -15.37 1.43 -4.63
N GLY A 134 -15.01 0.15 -4.66
CA GLY A 134 -15.72 -0.90 -3.93
C GLY A 134 -15.68 -0.73 -2.40
N LEU A 135 -14.58 -0.22 -1.85
CA LEU A 135 -14.47 0.09 -0.42
C LEU A 135 -15.13 1.43 -0.08
N THR A 136 -14.89 2.48 -0.85
CA THR A 136 -15.46 3.81 -0.57
C THR A 136 -16.97 3.83 -0.73
N GLY A 137 -17.53 3.04 -1.65
CA GLY A 137 -18.98 2.85 -1.79
C GLY A 137 -19.67 2.20 -0.58
N ARG A 138 -18.91 1.66 0.39
CA ARG A 138 -19.43 1.09 1.65
C ARG A 138 -19.41 2.09 2.81
N CYS A 139 -18.79 3.24 2.63
CA CYS A 139 -18.67 4.24 3.68
C CYS A 139 -20.04 4.89 3.94
N ASP A 140 -20.34 5.20 5.20
CA ASP A 140 -21.45 6.10 5.51
C ASP A 140 -20.99 7.54 5.26
N PRO A 141 -21.55 8.27 4.26
CA PRO A 141 -21.16 9.65 3.97
C PRO A 141 -21.47 10.62 5.11
N ARG A 142 -22.20 10.19 6.15
CA ARG A 142 -22.50 10.98 7.35
C ARG A 142 -21.49 10.77 8.47
N ASP A 143 -20.65 9.75 8.39
CA ASP A 143 -19.59 9.51 9.36
C ASP A 143 -18.39 10.42 9.03
N GLU A 144 -18.22 11.51 9.80
CA GLU A 144 -17.11 12.45 9.64
C GLU A 144 -15.75 11.77 9.62
N ALA A 145 -15.59 10.66 10.34
CA ALA A 145 -14.34 9.94 10.37
C ALA A 145 -14.02 9.25 9.05
N THR A 146 -15.01 8.93 8.21
CA THR A 146 -14.77 8.43 6.84
C THR A 146 -14.36 9.54 5.85
N GLY A 147 -14.49 10.81 6.23
CA GLY A 147 -14.08 11.97 5.43
C GLY A 147 -12.63 12.40 5.62
N SER A 148 -11.84 11.65 6.38
CA SER A 148 -10.53 12.06 6.88
C SER A 148 -9.37 11.40 6.12
N ALA A 149 -8.19 12.03 6.15
CA ALA A 149 -7.03 11.51 5.44
C ALA A 149 -6.52 10.17 6.00
N TRP A 150 -6.57 9.90 7.30
CA TRP A 150 -6.20 8.58 7.82
C TRP A 150 -7.08 7.46 7.23
N PHE A 151 -8.38 7.73 7.07
CA PHE A 151 -9.33 6.75 6.56
C PHE A 151 -8.99 6.41 5.12
N PHE A 152 -8.90 7.42 4.25
CA PHE A 152 -8.52 7.22 2.86
C PHE A 152 -7.13 6.61 2.71
N GLY A 153 -6.19 6.91 3.61
CA GLY A 153 -4.87 6.28 3.64
C GLY A 153 -4.93 4.78 3.83
N ALA A 154 -5.76 4.30 4.76
CA ALA A 154 -5.98 2.87 4.96
C ALA A 154 -6.74 2.21 3.79
N ILE A 155 -7.75 2.88 3.24
CA ILE A 155 -8.52 2.40 2.07
C ILE A 155 -7.64 2.29 0.83
N ASP A 156 -6.82 3.30 0.54
CA ASP A 156 -5.83 3.26 -0.54
C ASP A 156 -4.85 2.11 -0.34
N THR A 157 -4.35 1.94 0.89
CA THR A 157 -3.39 0.89 1.21
C THR A 157 -3.98 -0.50 0.98
N LEU A 158 -5.21 -0.75 1.44
CA LEU A 158 -5.92 -1.99 1.19
C LEU A 158 -6.16 -2.24 -0.29
N SER A 159 -6.65 -1.22 -0.99
CA SER A 159 -7.03 -1.31 -2.41
C SER A 159 -5.81 -1.59 -3.28
N LEU A 160 -4.71 -0.87 -3.04
CA LEU A 160 -3.45 -1.05 -3.77
C LEU A 160 -2.81 -2.40 -3.44
N THR A 161 -2.83 -2.81 -2.16
CA THR A 161 -2.30 -4.13 -1.76
C THR A 161 -3.05 -5.25 -2.47
N ALA A 162 -4.37 -5.16 -2.51
CA ALA A 162 -5.22 -6.13 -3.19
C ALA A 162 -5.04 -6.11 -4.72
N ALA A 163 -4.90 -4.92 -5.32
CA ALA A 163 -4.69 -4.77 -6.77
C ALA A 163 -3.36 -5.37 -7.23
N LEU A 164 -2.30 -5.24 -6.42
CA LEU A 164 -0.99 -5.82 -6.69
C LEU A 164 -0.97 -7.36 -6.52
N GLY A 165 -1.94 -7.92 -5.81
CA GLY A 165 -2.17 -9.37 -5.62
C GLY A 165 -1.14 -10.10 -4.74
N ARG A 166 0.15 -9.80 -4.90
CA ARG A 166 1.27 -10.42 -4.14
C ARG A 166 1.92 -9.47 -3.14
N ALA A 167 1.47 -8.22 -3.10
CA ALA A 167 1.96 -7.24 -2.15
C ALA A 167 1.39 -7.48 -0.75
N ARG A 168 2.01 -6.83 0.22
CA ARG A 168 1.59 -6.85 1.62
C ARG A 168 1.45 -5.41 2.11
N ALA A 169 0.43 -5.13 2.91
CA ALA A 169 0.37 -3.84 3.58
C ALA A 169 1.29 -3.86 4.81
N LEU A 170 2.14 -2.86 4.95
CA LEU A 170 2.96 -2.63 6.14
C LEU A 170 2.38 -1.44 6.91
N THR A 171 1.95 -1.68 8.15
CA THR A 171 1.29 -0.68 8.99
C THR A 171 1.85 -0.71 10.42
N LEU A 172 1.43 0.24 11.26
CA LEU A 172 1.66 0.20 12.70
C LEU A 172 0.88 -0.97 13.31
N ALA A 173 1.46 -1.61 14.33
CA ALA A 173 0.76 -2.68 15.03
C ALA A 173 -0.51 -2.13 15.74
N PRO A 174 -1.61 -2.88 15.82
CA PRO A 174 -2.89 -2.39 16.37
C PRO A 174 -2.80 -1.87 17.81
N GLU A 175 -1.85 -2.38 18.59
CA GLU A 175 -1.59 -1.94 19.96
C GLU A 175 -0.86 -0.59 20.07
N VAL A 176 -0.40 -0.02 18.96
CA VAL A 176 0.32 1.27 18.94
C VAL A 176 -0.69 2.43 18.96
N PRO A 177 -0.51 3.44 19.83
CA PRO A 177 -1.33 4.65 19.78
C PRO A 177 -1.31 5.30 18.39
N GLY A 178 -2.48 5.68 17.89
CA GLY A 178 -2.64 6.25 16.54
C GLY A 178 -2.71 5.21 15.41
N ALA A 179 -2.57 3.90 15.70
CA ALA A 179 -2.85 2.86 14.72
C ALA A 179 -4.35 2.79 14.41
N CYS A 180 -4.72 3.21 13.20
CA CYS A 180 -6.12 3.33 12.80
C CYS A 180 -6.49 2.42 11.62
N PHE A 181 -5.55 1.61 11.11
CA PHE A 181 -5.80 0.72 9.98
C PHE A 181 -7.00 -0.22 10.24
N GLY A 182 -7.06 -0.85 11.42
CA GLY A 182 -8.17 -1.72 11.80
C GLY A 182 -9.52 -1.00 11.87
N LEU A 183 -9.53 0.24 12.35
CA LEU A 183 -10.73 1.07 12.47
C LEU A 183 -11.30 1.45 11.09
N ALA A 184 -10.43 1.77 10.11
CA ALA A 184 -10.87 2.01 8.73
C ALA A 184 -11.51 0.77 8.13
N CYS A 185 -10.90 -0.41 8.37
CA CYS A 185 -11.43 -1.68 7.89
C CYS A 185 -12.82 -1.97 8.47
N GLU A 186 -13.00 -1.75 9.77
CA GLU A 186 -14.29 -1.93 10.44
C GLU A 186 -15.38 -1.04 9.82
N ARG A 187 -15.06 0.23 9.56
CA ARG A 187 -15.99 1.20 8.96
C ARG A 187 -16.47 0.83 7.56
N VAL A 188 -15.71 0.04 6.80
CA VAL A 188 -16.12 -0.49 5.48
C VAL A 188 -16.59 -1.95 5.53
N GLY A 189 -16.84 -2.48 6.73
CA GLY A 189 -17.28 -3.86 6.93
C GLY A 189 -16.25 -4.90 6.49
N PHE A 190 -14.96 -4.54 6.47
CA PHE A 190 -13.87 -5.44 6.13
C PHE A 190 -13.23 -5.99 7.40
N ALA A 191 -13.41 -7.28 7.65
CA ALA A 191 -12.87 -7.94 8.83
C ALA A 191 -11.37 -8.24 8.66
N ILE A 192 -10.54 -7.70 9.57
CA ILE A 192 -9.16 -8.14 9.76
C ILE A 192 -9.13 -9.17 10.88
N GLU A 193 -8.70 -10.38 10.53
CA GLU A 193 -8.61 -11.51 11.44
C GLU A 193 -7.16 -11.84 11.79
N VAL A 194 -6.96 -12.47 12.94
CA VAL A 194 -5.70 -13.14 13.24
C VAL A 194 -5.64 -14.42 12.39
N PRO A 195 -4.51 -14.75 11.74
CA PRO A 195 -4.36 -16.00 11.00
C PRO A 195 -4.80 -17.20 11.84
N PRO A 196 -5.56 -18.14 11.28
CA PRO A 196 -6.00 -19.33 12.02
C PRO A 196 -4.80 -20.16 12.46
N MET A 197 -4.95 -20.95 13.53
CA MET A 197 -3.86 -21.81 14.04
C MET A 197 -3.29 -22.76 12.97
N SER A 198 -4.13 -23.20 12.02
CA SER A 198 -3.69 -24.03 10.89
C SER A 198 -2.68 -23.33 9.98
N ALA A 199 -2.67 -21.98 9.94
CA ALA A 199 -1.74 -21.17 9.19
C ALA A 199 -0.50 -20.74 10.01
N ALA A 200 -0.38 -21.14 11.29
CA ALA A 200 0.69 -20.67 12.17
C ALA A 200 2.10 -20.91 11.63
N ALA A 201 2.34 -22.04 10.96
CA ALA A 201 3.63 -22.34 10.33
C ALA A 201 3.96 -21.36 9.19
N ILE A 202 2.97 -21.03 8.35
CA ILE A 202 3.13 -20.08 7.24
C ILE A 202 3.38 -18.68 7.80
N THR A 203 2.58 -18.25 8.78
CA THR A 203 2.77 -16.96 9.46
C THR A 203 4.14 -16.87 10.13
N ALA A 204 4.65 -17.95 10.73
CA ALA A 204 5.99 -17.97 11.32
C ALA A 204 7.11 -17.80 10.27
N ILE A 205 6.98 -18.46 9.11
CA ILE A 205 7.91 -18.31 7.99
C ILE A 205 7.88 -16.87 7.47
N GLU A 206 6.70 -16.29 7.31
CA GLU A 206 6.52 -14.93 6.82
C GLU A 206 7.07 -13.87 7.78
N ARG A 207 6.78 -14.00 9.08
CA ARG A 207 7.37 -13.15 10.12
C ARG A 207 8.89 -13.22 10.08
N ARG A 208 9.45 -14.43 9.98
CA ARG A 208 10.90 -14.62 9.89
C ARG A 208 11.49 -13.91 8.66
N ARG A 209 10.91 -14.11 7.48
CA ARG A 209 11.36 -13.47 6.24
C ARG A 209 11.28 -11.95 6.31
N THR A 210 10.19 -11.42 6.86
CA THR A 210 10.01 -9.97 7.02
C THR A 210 11.02 -9.39 8.01
N ARG A 211 11.31 -10.07 9.11
CA ARG A 211 12.38 -9.66 10.04
C ARG A 211 13.76 -9.71 9.39
N GLU A 212 14.08 -10.78 8.67
CA GLU A 212 15.35 -10.90 7.93
C GLU A 212 15.50 -9.76 6.93
N LEU A 213 14.43 -9.42 6.19
CA LEU A 213 14.40 -8.27 5.28
C LEU A 213 14.66 -6.95 6.01
N LEU A 214 13.93 -6.68 7.11
CA LEU A 214 14.12 -5.47 7.92
C LEU A 214 15.53 -5.36 8.50
N VAL A 215 16.11 -6.47 8.98
CA VAL A 215 17.49 -6.49 9.48
C VAL A 215 18.47 -6.22 8.34
N SER A 216 18.28 -6.83 7.17
CA SER A 216 19.14 -6.61 5.99
C SER A 216 19.07 -5.17 5.46
N ALA A 217 17.93 -4.51 5.61
CA ALA A 217 17.74 -3.09 5.31
C ALA A 217 18.37 -2.16 6.37
N GLY A 218 18.89 -2.69 7.49
CA GLY A 218 19.40 -1.89 8.60
C GLY A 218 18.30 -1.26 9.48
N CYS A 219 17.08 -1.80 9.46
CA CYS A 219 15.95 -1.31 10.27
C CYS A 219 15.92 -1.88 11.69
N ALA A 220 16.83 -2.79 12.06
CA ALA A 220 16.86 -3.40 13.40
C ALA A 220 16.88 -2.36 14.56
N PRO A 221 17.66 -1.26 14.49
CA PRO A 221 17.63 -0.24 15.55
C PRO A 221 16.27 0.43 15.73
N LEU A 222 15.48 0.57 14.66
CA LEU A 222 14.13 1.14 14.72
C LEU A 222 13.18 0.21 15.48
N LEU A 223 13.29 -1.09 15.25
CA LEU A 223 12.50 -2.09 15.98
C LEU A 223 12.88 -2.12 17.47
N TRP A 224 14.17 -1.95 17.77
CA TRP A 224 14.67 -1.88 19.15
C TRP A 224 14.29 -0.58 19.87
N SER A 225 14.11 0.53 19.14
CA SER A 225 13.62 1.79 19.71
C SER A 225 12.12 1.78 20.00
N GLY A 226 11.42 0.69 19.72
CA GLY A 226 10.01 0.51 20.05
C GLY A 226 9.06 0.59 18.87
N LEU A 227 9.55 0.70 17.62
CA LEU A 227 8.69 0.57 16.45
C LEU A 227 8.04 -0.82 16.42
N ARG A 228 6.70 -0.85 16.50
CA ARG A 228 5.90 -2.08 16.36
C ARG A 228 5.18 -2.04 15.03
N LEU A 229 5.41 -3.05 14.21
CA LEU A 229 4.86 -3.15 12.87
C LEU A 229 3.90 -4.33 12.79
N ALA A 230 2.92 -4.22 11.91
CA ALA A 230 2.09 -5.32 11.49
C ALA A 230 2.08 -5.44 9.96
N VAL A 231 1.86 -6.67 9.51
CA VAL A 231 1.63 -6.99 8.10
C VAL A 231 0.18 -7.36 7.93
N VAL A 232 -0.48 -6.78 6.94
CA VAL A 232 -1.86 -7.12 6.56
C VAL A 232 -1.90 -7.72 5.15
N HIS A 233 -2.65 -8.81 5.03
CA HIS A 233 -2.91 -9.56 3.81
C HIS A 233 -4.39 -9.49 3.46
N PRO A 234 -4.81 -8.64 2.51
CA PRO A 234 -6.14 -8.74 1.94
C PRO A 234 -6.22 -9.97 1.03
N VAL A 235 -7.24 -10.80 1.26
CA VAL A 235 -7.56 -11.98 0.46
C VAL A 235 -8.93 -11.76 -0.15
N LEU A 236 -8.96 -11.52 -1.46
CA LEU A 236 -10.21 -11.43 -2.22
C LEU A 236 -10.67 -12.85 -2.59
N SER A 237 -11.95 -13.16 -2.40
CA SER A 237 -12.51 -14.47 -2.74
C SER A 237 -13.15 -14.47 -4.14
N GLY A 238 -12.74 -15.37 -5.03
CA GLY A 238 -13.42 -15.68 -6.30
C GLY A 238 -12.70 -15.25 -7.60
N ASP A 239 -13.40 -15.43 -8.73
CA ASP A 239 -12.97 -15.22 -10.14
C ASP A 239 -12.38 -13.84 -10.49
N VAL A 240 -12.42 -12.87 -9.57
CA VAL A 240 -11.91 -11.51 -9.73
C VAL A 240 -10.41 -11.49 -10.07
N LEU A 241 -9.64 -12.45 -9.54
CA LEU A 241 -8.22 -12.60 -9.87
C LEU A 241 -7.98 -13.52 -11.09
N LEU A 242 -8.81 -14.55 -11.28
CA LEU A 242 -8.61 -15.59 -12.30
C LEU A 242 -8.88 -15.13 -13.73
N LYS A 243 -9.81 -14.18 -13.95
CA LYS A 243 -10.03 -13.60 -15.30
C LYS A 243 -8.84 -12.76 -15.79
N THR A 244 -7.95 -12.37 -14.89
CA THR A 244 -6.90 -11.39 -15.15
C THR A 244 -5.55 -12.05 -15.43
N GLU A 245 -5.18 -13.08 -14.65
CA GLU A 245 -3.95 -13.86 -14.93
C GLU A 245 -4.02 -14.66 -16.25
N ALA A 246 -5.22 -14.98 -16.73
CA ALA A 246 -5.41 -15.68 -18.01
C ALA A 246 -4.93 -14.87 -19.24
N ARG A 247 -4.82 -13.54 -19.14
CA ARG A 247 -4.29 -12.69 -20.22
C ARG A 247 -2.77 -12.60 -20.26
N GLU A 248 -2.06 -12.95 -19.19
CA GLU A 248 -0.58 -12.91 -19.15
C GLU A 248 0.08 -14.08 -19.91
N GLY A 249 -0.70 -15.05 -20.40
CA GLY A 249 -0.21 -16.23 -21.14
C GLY A 249 -0.26 -16.13 -22.67
N GLU A 250 -0.98 -15.16 -23.24
CA GLU A 250 -1.17 -15.02 -24.70
C GLU A 250 -0.47 -13.76 -25.23
N PHE A 251 0.85 -13.69 -25.11
CA PHE A 251 1.66 -12.78 -25.94
C PHE A 251 2.77 -13.56 -26.63
N VAL A 252 2.39 -14.36 -27.63
CA VAL A 252 3.28 -14.79 -28.70
C VAL A 252 2.74 -14.20 -30.00
N GLY A 253 3.36 -13.07 -30.35
CA GLY A 253 3.37 -12.40 -31.65
C GLY A 253 2.25 -12.70 -32.65
N CYS A 254 1.33 -11.76 -32.80
CA CYS A 254 0.75 -11.47 -34.11
C CYS A 254 0.55 -9.96 -34.22
N PHE A 255 1.50 -9.28 -34.88
CA PHE A 255 1.28 -7.94 -35.38
C PHE A 255 0.37 -8.07 -36.60
N THR A 256 -0.94 -7.88 -36.40
CA THR A 256 -1.85 -7.59 -37.51
C THR A 256 -2.03 -6.09 -37.58
N ASP A 257 -1.39 -5.48 -38.57
CA ASP A 257 -1.69 -4.12 -39.00
C ASP A 257 -3.14 -4.07 -39.52
N GLY A 258 -3.97 -3.24 -38.88
CA GLY A 258 -5.31 -2.91 -39.37
C GLY A 258 -6.44 -3.49 -38.51
N ASP A 259 -6.84 -2.75 -37.48
CA ASP A 259 -8.20 -2.24 -37.34
C ASP A 259 -8.29 -1.43 -36.03
N GLY A 260 -9.07 -0.35 -36.05
CA GLY A 260 -9.13 0.63 -34.98
C GLY A 260 -9.52 0.02 -33.64
N PHE A 261 -8.62 0.14 -32.67
CA PHE A 261 -8.90 -0.14 -31.27
C PHE A 261 -9.84 0.94 -30.73
N ASP A 262 -11.14 0.63 -30.64
CA ASP A 262 -12.09 1.43 -29.85
C ASP A 262 -12.03 0.90 -28.41
N PRO A 263 -11.43 1.60 -27.43
CA PRO A 263 -11.21 1.08 -26.07
C PRO A 263 -12.51 0.98 -25.24
N PHE A 264 -13.65 1.36 -25.81
CA PHE A 264 -14.91 1.48 -25.11
C PHE A 264 -16.02 0.79 -25.90
N ASP A 265 -15.99 -0.53 -26.00
CA ASP A 265 -17.20 -1.28 -26.33
C ASP A 265 -18.19 -1.14 -25.16
N PRO A 266 -19.29 -0.38 -25.31
CA PRO A 266 -20.21 -0.09 -24.23
C PRO A 266 -21.21 -1.25 -23.98
N ASP A 267 -21.13 -2.36 -24.72
CA ASP A 267 -22.09 -3.47 -24.62
C ASP A 267 -21.75 -4.56 -23.59
N GLU A 268 -20.62 -4.48 -22.88
CA GLU A 268 -20.33 -5.35 -21.71
C GLU A 268 -21.06 -4.91 -20.40
N ARG A 269 -21.98 -3.94 -20.47
CA ARG A 269 -22.72 -3.36 -19.31
C ARG A 269 -23.73 -4.29 -18.62
N GLY A 270 -23.76 -5.57 -18.95
CA GLY A 270 -24.76 -6.53 -18.46
C GLY A 270 -24.29 -7.46 -17.33
N ALA A 271 -22.99 -7.56 -17.07
CA ALA A 271 -22.52 -8.42 -15.98
C ALA A 271 -22.83 -7.75 -14.62
N PRO A 272 -23.46 -8.44 -13.66
CA PRO A 272 -23.66 -7.89 -12.33
C PRO A 272 -22.30 -7.49 -11.76
N VAL A 273 -22.18 -6.23 -11.31
CA VAL A 273 -20.99 -5.75 -10.60
C VAL A 273 -20.91 -6.55 -9.29
N VAL A 274 -20.13 -7.62 -9.31
CA VAL A 274 -19.86 -8.42 -8.11
C VAL A 274 -18.93 -7.58 -7.25
N ASP A 275 -19.43 -7.14 -6.10
CA ASP A 275 -18.63 -6.45 -5.09
C ASP A 275 -17.49 -7.38 -4.62
N PRO A 276 -16.22 -7.07 -4.98
CA PRO A 276 -15.09 -7.96 -4.72
C PRO A 276 -14.78 -8.06 -3.22
N TRP A 277 -15.27 -7.13 -2.42
CA TRP A 277 -15.01 -7.06 -0.99
C TRP A 277 -16.02 -7.84 -0.15
N LYS A 278 -17.13 -8.32 -0.76
CA LYS A 278 -18.24 -8.93 -0.01
C LYS A 278 -17.84 -10.24 0.67
N SER A 279 -16.93 -10.96 0.05
CA SER A 279 -16.36 -12.22 0.51
C SER A 279 -14.86 -12.10 0.81
N ALA A 280 -14.32 -10.89 0.79
CA ALA A 280 -12.93 -10.65 1.09
C ALA A 280 -12.66 -10.79 2.60
N ARG A 281 -11.44 -11.20 2.93
CA ARG A 281 -10.96 -11.36 4.31
C ARG A 281 -9.60 -10.72 4.45
N GLY A 282 -9.33 -10.08 5.57
CA GLY A 282 -8.00 -9.59 5.93
C GLY A 282 -7.35 -10.51 6.94
N PHE A 283 -6.05 -10.75 6.82
CA PHE A 283 -5.27 -11.39 7.88
C PHE A 283 -4.15 -10.47 8.34
N CYS A 284 -3.99 -10.29 9.65
CA CYS A 284 -2.98 -9.41 10.23
C CYS A 284 -2.07 -10.15 11.21
N HIS A 285 -0.78 -9.86 11.17
CA HIS A 285 0.15 -10.31 12.18
C HIS A 285 1.24 -9.29 12.51
N GLY A 286 1.63 -9.21 13.78
CA GLY A 286 2.78 -8.42 14.21
C GLY A 286 4.12 -8.97 13.68
N ILE A 287 5.11 -8.08 13.59
CA ILE A 287 6.51 -8.38 13.28
C ILE A 287 7.34 -8.33 14.54
#